data_AF-A0AAW9IY77-F1
#
_entry.id   AF-A0AAW9IY77-F1
#
_cell.length_a   1.000
_cell.length_b   1.000
_cell.length_c   1.000
_cell.angle_alpha   90.00
_cell.angle_beta   90.00
_cell.angle_gamma   90.00
#
_symmetry.space_group_name_H-M   'P 1'
#
loop_
_entity.id
_entity.type
_entity.pdbx_description
1 polymer ?
#
loop_
_entity_poly.entity_id
_entity_poly.type
_entity_poly.pdbx_seq_one_letter_code
_entity_poly.pdbx_strand_id
1 'polypeptide(L)'
;SVLLNHLFDVVKELKPNAIFMSEDLFNKNHEKAYESGYNIMLGSEWLEMSRLNKENLTNFLTELQNLKLHIFGCAETADTPRITTRNGGIQLARSIAVFNMFLPNAIPYVTTGGEVNEDEPINCGLADNTNGSEIPRAFFNKMKIKWTNKNANGMLN
;
A
#
# COMPACT_ATOMS: atom_id res chain seq x y z
N SER A 1 0.46 21.63 13.38
CA SER A 1 -0.69 21.86 14.28
C SER A 1 -0.20 21.75 15.70
N VAL A 2 -0.63 22.60 16.63
CA VAL A 2 -0.18 22.57 18.04
C VAL A 2 -0.44 21.19 18.67
N LEU A 3 -1.60 20.60 18.40
CA LEU A 3 -1.96 19.27 18.91
C LEU A 3 -1.05 18.17 18.34
N LEU A 4 -0.78 18.20 17.03
CA LEU A 4 0.04 17.18 16.37
C LEU A 4 1.47 17.18 16.91
N ASN A 5 2.05 18.38 17.06
CA ASN A 5 3.41 18.52 17.58
C ASN A 5 3.49 18.00 19.02
N HIS A 6 2.50 18.35 19.86
CA HIS A 6 2.44 17.85 21.23
C HIS A 6 2.38 16.31 21.30
N LEU A 7 1.62 15.67 20.40
CA LEU A 7 1.56 14.21 20.35
C LEU A 7 2.93 13.60 20.00
N PHE A 8 3.62 14.16 19.02
CA PHE A 8 4.97 13.72 18.65
C PHE A 8 5.96 13.89 19.80
N ASP A 9 5.90 15.01 20.52
CA ASP A 9 6.78 15.29 21.65
C ASP A 9 6.58 14.26 22.77
N VAL A 10 5.33 14.01 23.17
CA VAL A 10 4.99 13.01 24.21
C VAL A 10 5.48 11.62 23.83
N VAL A 11 5.28 11.20 22.57
CA VAL A 11 5.71 9.87 22.12
C VAL A 11 7.24 9.78 22.06
N LYS A 12 7.94 10.82 21.59
CA LYS A 12 9.41 10.84 21.51
C LYS A 12 10.06 10.88 22.89
N GLU A 13 9.43 11.54 23.87
CA GLU A 13 9.89 11.50 25.27
C GLU A 13 9.86 10.08 25.83
N LEU A 14 8.77 9.34 25.58
CA LEU A 14 8.61 7.95 26.06
C LEU A 14 9.41 6.93 25.22
N LYS A 15 9.53 7.18 23.91
CA LYS A 15 10.13 6.29 22.91
C LYS A 15 10.89 7.13 21.86
N PRO A 16 12.16 7.47 22.12
CA PRO A 16 12.95 8.33 21.23
C PRO A 16 13.09 7.84 19.78
N ASN A 17 13.02 6.52 19.58
CA ASN A 17 13.13 5.87 18.27
C ASN A 17 11.77 5.49 17.66
N ALA A 18 10.67 6.08 18.15
CA ALA A 18 9.35 5.85 17.58
C ALA A 18 9.30 6.27 16.10
N ILE A 19 8.62 5.46 15.29
CA ILE A 19 8.37 5.72 13.88
C ILE A 19 6.92 6.22 13.75
N PHE A 20 6.76 7.40 13.13
CA PHE A 20 5.46 7.97 12.82
C PHE A 20 5.13 7.76 11.35
N MET A 21 3.92 7.30 11.09
CA MET A 21 3.42 6.99 9.75
C MET A 21 2.25 7.92 9.43
N SER A 22 2.34 8.63 8.31
CA SER A 22 1.28 9.51 7.82
C SER A 22 0.33 8.74 6.91
N GLU A 23 -0.97 8.80 7.18
CA GLU A 23 -2.03 8.32 6.29
C GLU A 23 -2.28 9.33 5.14
N ASP A 24 -1.22 9.77 4.47
CA ASP A 24 -1.35 10.60 3.28
C ASP A 24 -1.18 9.72 2.03
N LEU A 25 -2.19 9.76 1.17
CA LEU A 25 -2.32 8.87 0.01
C LEU A 25 -1.51 9.35 -1.19
N PHE A 26 -0.89 10.54 -1.14
CA PHE A 26 -0.27 11.16 -2.31
C PHE A 26 1.16 11.58 -2.06
N ASN A 27 2.07 11.01 -2.85
CA ASN A 27 3.50 11.26 -2.78
C ASN A 27 3.88 12.76 -2.79
N LYS A 28 3.16 13.60 -3.56
CA LYS A 28 3.34 15.07 -3.61
C LYS A 28 3.36 15.78 -2.25
N ASN A 29 2.81 15.18 -1.20
CA ASN A 29 2.75 15.76 0.14
C ASN A 29 3.97 15.41 1.01
N HIS A 30 4.98 14.70 0.47
CA HIS A 30 6.13 14.20 1.22
C HIS A 30 6.90 15.27 1.99
N GLU A 31 7.07 16.48 1.42
CA GLU A 31 7.79 17.57 2.09
C GLU A 31 7.05 18.01 3.35
N LYS A 32 5.75 18.26 3.24
CA LYS A 32 4.91 18.66 4.37
C LYS A 32 4.84 17.59 5.45
N ALA A 33 4.78 16.31 5.07
CA ALA A 33 4.78 15.19 6.01
C ALA A 33 6.14 15.08 6.73
N TYR A 34 7.26 15.22 6.01
CA TYR A 34 8.59 15.24 6.58
C TYR A 34 8.79 16.41 7.56
N GLU A 35 8.42 17.63 7.15
CA GLU A 35 8.50 18.84 7.98
C GLU A 35 7.63 18.74 9.24
N SER A 36 6.49 18.04 9.16
CA SER A 36 5.65 17.79 10.33
C SER A 36 6.31 16.86 11.35
N GLY A 37 7.26 16.01 10.92
CA GLY A 37 8.00 15.08 11.77
C GLY A 37 7.65 13.59 11.55
N TYR A 38 6.94 13.26 10.46
CA TYR A 38 6.68 11.86 10.08
C TYR A 38 7.93 11.21 9.48
N ASN A 39 8.03 9.87 9.62
CA ASN A 39 9.13 9.08 9.08
C ASN A 39 8.73 8.31 7.81
N ILE A 40 7.45 7.92 7.72
CA ILE A 40 6.88 7.14 6.63
C ILE A 40 5.55 7.78 6.24
N MET A 41 5.16 7.64 4.97
CA MET A 41 3.85 8.01 4.46
C MET A 41 3.22 6.80 3.76
N LEU A 42 1.89 6.71 3.70
CA LEU A 42 1.24 5.62 2.96
C LEU A 42 1.65 5.64 1.48
N GLY A 43 1.54 6.82 0.85
CA GLY A 43 1.92 7.03 -0.54
C GLY A 43 0.89 6.52 -1.54
N SER A 44 1.17 6.77 -2.82
CA SER A 44 0.24 6.52 -3.93
C SER A 44 0.55 5.25 -4.73
N GLU A 45 1.47 4.39 -4.27
CA GLU A 45 1.97 3.27 -5.07
C GLU A 45 0.87 2.29 -5.51
N TRP A 46 -0.06 1.94 -4.62
CA TRP A 46 -1.20 1.06 -4.92
C TRP A 46 -2.03 1.56 -6.12
N LEU A 47 -2.03 2.87 -6.37
CA LEU A 47 -2.68 3.50 -7.50
C LEU A 47 -1.79 3.45 -8.75
N GLU A 48 -0.50 3.75 -8.62
CA GLU A 48 0.46 3.70 -9.73
C GLU A 48 0.60 2.29 -10.31
N MET A 49 0.63 1.27 -9.43
CA MET A 49 0.66 -0.15 -9.82
C MET A 49 -0.61 -0.60 -10.58
N SER A 50 -1.69 0.18 -10.52
CA SER A 50 -2.90 -0.07 -11.31
C SER A 50 -2.91 0.54 -12.70
N ARG A 51 -1.95 1.43 -12.98
CA ARG A 51 -1.87 2.23 -14.21
C ARG A 51 -0.54 2.00 -14.92
N LEU A 52 0.00 0.79 -14.81
CA LEU A 52 1.33 0.45 -15.28
C LEU A 52 1.44 0.59 -16.80
N ASN A 53 2.25 1.55 -17.20
CA ASN A 53 2.82 1.66 -18.52
C ASN A 53 4.24 2.24 -18.37
N LYS A 54 5.03 2.22 -19.45
CA LYS A 54 6.43 2.64 -19.43
C LYS A 54 6.61 4.09 -18.92
N GLU A 55 5.75 5.00 -19.34
CA GLU A 55 5.83 6.42 -18.99
C GLU A 55 5.51 6.63 -17.51
N ASN A 56 4.37 6.11 -17.04
CA ASN A 56 3.96 6.19 -15.64
C ASN A 56 5.00 5.58 -14.71
N LEU A 57 5.54 4.41 -15.06
CA LEU A 57 6.56 3.77 -14.25
C LEU A 57 7.86 4.59 -14.17
N THR A 58 8.29 5.18 -15.29
CA THR A 58 9.51 6.01 -15.31
C THR A 58 9.33 7.27 -14.46
N ASN A 59 8.17 7.91 -14.57
CA ASN A 59 7.83 9.10 -13.78
C ASN A 59 7.75 8.75 -12.29
N PHE A 60 7.09 7.65 -11.94
CA PHE A 60 6.99 7.17 -10.56
C PHE A 60 8.37 6.86 -9.96
N LEU A 61 9.24 6.14 -10.67
CA LEU A 61 10.60 5.86 -10.19
C LEU A 61 11.42 7.14 -9.97
N THR A 62 11.25 8.14 -10.84
CA THR A 62 11.89 9.45 -10.69
C THR A 62 11.34 10.19 -9.47
N GLU A 63 10.03 10.14 -9.24
CA GLU A 63 9.38 10.72 -8.06
C GLU A 63 9.93 10.08 -6.77
N LEU A 64 9.97 8.75 -6.71
CA LEU A 64 10.43 8.00 -5.53
C LEU A 64 11.84 8.41 -5.09
N GLN A 65 12.76 8.64 -6.03
CA GLN A 65 14.12 9.07 -5.73
C GLN A 65 14.19 10.45 -5.03
N ASN A 66 13.18 11.30 -5.23
CA ASN A 66 13.16 12.67 -4.72
C ASN A 66 12.39 12.83 -3.40
N LEU A 67 11.79 11.75 -2.89
CA LEU A 67 11.04 11.78 -1.64
C LEU A 67 11.93 12.13 -0.44
N LYS A 68 11.37 12.93 0.49
CA LYS A 68 12.04 13.31 1.75
C LYS A 68 11.89 12.28 2.86
N LEU A 69 10.96 11.34 2.70
CA LEU A 69 10.66 10.26 3.63
C LEU A 69 10.27 9.00 2.87
N HIS A 70 10.18 7.87 3.59
CA HIS A 70 9.81 6.60 2.97
C HIS A 70 8.32 6.48 2.69
N ILE A 71 7.94 5.70 1.68
CA ILE A 71 6.55 5.28 1.46
C ILE A 71 6.41 3.77 1.59
N PHE A 72 5.18 3.24 1.57
CA PHE A 72 4.97 1.80 1.48
C PHE A 72 4.97 1.30 0.04
N GLY A 73 5.88 0.35 -0.20
CA GLY A 73 6.01 -0.47 -1.40
C GLY A 73 4.87 -1.47 -1.55
N CYS A 74 3.67 -1.03 -1.93
CA CYS A 74 2.46 -1.88 -1.95
C CYS A 74 1.65 -1.81 -3.26
N ALA A 75 1.14 -2.96 -3.70
CA ALA A 75 0.21 -3.05 -4.82
C ALA A 75 -1.27 -2.83 -4.41
N GLU A 76 -1.55 -3.02 -3.12
CA GLU A 76 -2.88 -2.97 -2.52
C GLU A 76 -2.77 -2.68 -1.02
N THR A 77 -3.82 -2.11 -0.45
CA THR A 77 -4.05 -1.90 0.99
C THR A 77 -5.41 -2.51 1.38
N ALA A 78 -5.79 -2.40 2.65
CA ALA A 78 -7.10 -2.85 3.13
C ALA A 78 -8.29 -2.14 2.45
N ASP A 79 -8.11 -0.91 1.97
CA ASP A 79 -9.19 -0.10 1.39
C ASP A 79 -9.27 -0.15 -0.13
N THR A 80 -8.29 -0.76 -0.79
CA THR A 80 -8.20 -0.81 -2.25
C THR A 80 -8.56 -2.19 -2.81
N PRO A 81 -8.91 -2.31 -4.09
CA PRO A 81 -9.04 -3.61 -4.74
C PRO A 81 -7.79 -4.48 -4.61
N ARG A 82 -8.00 -5.81 -4.61
CA ARG A 82 -6.88 -6.76 -4.71
C ARG A 82 -6.16 -6.63 -6.05
N ILE A 83 -4.84 -6.67 -6.06
CA ILE A 83 -4.00 -6.61 -7.27
C ILE A 83 -4.34 -7.75 -8.25
N THR A 84 -4.74 -8.90 -7.72
CA THR A 84 -5.20 -10.09 -8.48
C THR A 84 -6.46 -9.83 -9.29
N THR A 85 -7.26 -8.81 -8.95
CA THR A 85 -8.45 -8.40 -9.70
C THR A 85 -8.17 -7.35 -10.77
N ARG A 86 -6.94 -6.81 -10.84
CA ARG A 86 -6.54 -5.84 -11.85
C ARG A 86 -6.10 -6.55 -13.15
N ASN A 87 -5.98 -5.78 -14.24
CA ASN A 87 -5.51 -6.32 -15.51
C ASN A 87 -4.10 -6.93 -15.37
N GLY A 88 -3.94 -8.21 -15.72
CA GLY A 88 -2.72 -9.00 -15.49
C GLY A 88 -2.82 -9.99 -14.31
N GLY A 89 -3.82 -9.83 -13.44
CA GLY A 89 -4.20 -10.78 -12.40
C GLY A 89 -3.02 -11.29 -11.55
N ILE A 90 -2.96 -12.60 -11.34
CA ILE A 90 -1.93 -13.24 -10.50
C ILE A 90 -0.51 -13.02 -11.04
N GLN A 91 -0.32 -12.97 -12.36
CA GLN A 91 1.00 -12.74 -12.96
C GLN A 91 1.52 -11.34 -12.63
N LEU A 92 0.61 -10.34 -12.68
CA LEU A 92 0.91 -8.99 -12.23
C LEU A 92 1.20 -8.98 -10.73
N ALA A 93 0.33 -9.58 -9.91
CA ALA A 93 0.48 -9.65 -8.46
C ALA A 93 1.88 -10.15 -8.04
N ARG A 94 2.32 -11.26 -8.65
CA ARG A 94 3.65 -11.84 -8.41
C ARG A 94 4.79 -10.92 -8.84
N SER A 95 4.67 -10.32 -10.03
CA SER A 95 5.71 -9.44 -10.58
C SER A 95 5.88 -8.19 -9.71
N ILE A 96 4.77 -7.59 -9.27
CA ILE A 96 4.79 -6.40 -8.43
C ILE A 96 5.26 -6.71 -7.00
N ALA A 97 4.90 -7.86 -6.44
CA ALA A 97 5.40 -8.28 -5.14
C ALA A 97 6.94 -8.34 -5.09
N VAL A 98 7.59 -8.77 -6.18
CA VAL A 98 9.06 -8.74 -6.29
C VAL A 98 9.55 -7.33 -6.58
N PHE A 99 8.94 -6.64 -7.55
CA PHE A 99 9.38 -5.31 -7.97
C PHE A 99 9.40 -4.30 -6.82
N ASN A 100 8.38 -4.33 -5.97
CA ASN A 100 8.23 -3.43 -4.82
C ASN A 100 9.35 -3.58 -3.78
N MET A 101 10.06 -4.72 -3.77
CA MET A 101 11.19 -4.95 -2.86
C MET A 101 12.43 -4.12 -3.22
N PHE A 102 12.49 -3.59 -4.45
CA PHE A 102 13.65 -2.89 -4.99
C PHE A 102 13.39 -1.40 -5.26
N LEU A 103 12.19 -0.92 -4.92
CA LEU A 103 11.83 0.47 -5.14
C LEU A 103 12.64 1.41 -4.23
N PRO A 104 13.20 2.50 -4.78
CA PRO A 104 13.92 3.48 -3.96
C PRO A 104 12.95 4.15 -2.99
N ASN A 105 13.42 4.42 -1.76
CA ASN A 105 12.61 5.04 -0.70
C ASN A 105 11.29 4.33 -0.37
N ALA A 106 11.09 3.09 -0.81
CA ALA A 106 9.93 2.28 -0.45
C ALA A 106 10.28 1.27 0.63
N ILE A 107 9.38 1.09 1.58
CA ILE A 107 9.40 0.01 2.57
C ILE A 107 8.47 -1.08 2.05
N PRO A 108 8.97 -2.30 1.80
CA PRO A 108 8.12 -3.37 1.29
C PRO A 108 6.93 -3.64 2.20
N TYR A 109 5.75 -3.73 1.60
CA TYR A 109 4.50 -3.92 2.33
C TYR A 109 3.61 -4.93 1.60
N VAL A 110 3.14 -5.93 2.34
CA VAL A 110 2.25 -6.99 1.84
C VAL A 110 0.97 -6.96 2.65
N THR A 111 -0.15 -6.71 1.99
CA THR A 111 -1.48 -6.83 2.62
C THR A 111 -1.81 -8.30 2.83
N THR A 112 -2.34 -8.63 4.01
CA THR A 112 -2.75 -10.00 4.34
C THR A 112 -3.72 -10.58 3.29
N GLY A 113 -3.47 -11.83 2.88
CA GLY A 113 -4.12 -12.48 1.76
C GLY A 113 -3.40 -12.28 0.42
N GLY A 114 -2.61 -11.22 0.25
CA GLY A 114 -1.81 -11.00 -0.96
C GLY A 114 -0.78 -12.13 -1.18
N GLU A 115 -0.22 -12.66 -0.09
CA GLU A 115 0.70 -13.80 -0.07
C GLU A 115 0.09 -15.12 -0.58
N VAL A 116 -1.25 -15.22 -0.66
CA VAL A 116 -1.98 -16.38 -1.19
C VAL A 116 -2.88 -16.03 -2.39
N ASN A 117 -2.60 -14.90 -3.05
CA ASN A 117 -3.36 -14.42 -4.20
C ASN A 117 -4.86 -14.29 -3.92
N GLU A 118 -5.23 -13.74 -2.75
CA GLU A 118 -6.62 -13.42 -2.44
C GLU A 118 -7.22 -12.48 -3.50
N ASP A 119 -8.47 -12.74 -3.90
CA ASP A 119 -9.22 -11.98 -4.90
C ASP A 119 -10.40 -11.21 -4.29
N GLU A 120 -10.85 -11.61 -3.10
CA GLU A 120 -11.90 -10.91 -2.37
C GLU A 120 -11.35 -9.63 -1.71
N PRO A 121 -11.98 -8.47 -1.93
CA PRO A 121 -11.56 -7.22 -1.31
C PRO A 121 -11.83 -7.25 0.20
N ILE A 122 -10.91 -6.64 0.96
CA ILE A 122 -11.10 -6.43 2.41
C ILE A 122 -12.20 -5.37 2.61
N ASN A 123 -12.11 -4.27 1.85
CA ASN A 123 -13.06 -3.19 1.76
C ASN A 123 -13.01 -2.55 0.35
N CYS A 124 -13.98 -1.70 0.02
CA CYS A 124 -14.08 -0.97 -1.25
C CYS A 124 -14.02 0.55 -1.05
N GLY A 125 -13.16 1.02 -0.13
CA GLY A 125 -13.10 2.44 0.25
C GLY A 125 -12.42 3.33 -0.80
N LEU A 126 -11.36 2.84 -1.43
CA LEU A 126 -10.52 3.58 -2.37
C LEU A 126 -10.45 2.85 -3.71
N ALA A 127 -10.76 3.58 -4.80
CA ALA A 127 -10.68 3.09 -6.17
C ALA A 127 -11.40 1.74 -6.40
N ASP A 128 -12.61 1.59 -5.87
CA ASP A 128 -13.46 0.41 -6.06
C ASP A 128 -13.55 0.01 -7.54
N ASN A 129 -13.34 -1.28 -7.81
CA ASN A 129 -13.45 -1.90 -9.14
C ASN A 129 -14.56 -2.95 -9.21
N THR A 130 -15.42 -3.03 -8.18
CA THR A 130 -16.52 -4.00 -8.10
C THR A 130 -17.81 -3.46 -8.73
N ASN A 131 -17.79 -2.23 -9.25
CA ASN A 131 -18.93 -1.53 -9.83
C ASN A 131 -20.13 -1.45 -8.87
N GLY A 132 -19.87 -1.28 -7.57
CA GLY A 132 -20.92 -1.19 -6.55
C GLY A 132 -21.66 -2.50 -6.28
N SER A 133 -21.06 -3.64 -6.63
CA SER A 133 -21.66 -4.96 -6.36
C SER A 133 -21.90 -5.19 -4.86
N GLU A 134 -23.02 -5.84 -4.54
CA GLU A 134 -23.31 -6.29 -3.17
C GLU A 134 -22.49 -7.54 -2.83
N ILE A 135 -21.24 -7.32 -2.44
CA ILE A 135 -20.31 -8.36 -2.02
C ILE A 135 -20.00 -8.25 -0.52
N PRO A 136 -19.71 -9.38 0.16
CA PRO A 136 -19.22 -9.35 1.53
C PRO A 136 -17.86 -8.65 1.61
N ARG A 137 -17.62 -7.94 2.70
CA ARG A 137 -16.37 -7.20 2.97
C ARG A 137 -15.90 -7.52 4.37
N ALA A 138 -14.61 -7.79 4.54
CA ALA A 138 -14.07 -8.24 5.83
C ALA A 138 -14.23 -7.21 6.95
N PHE A 139 -14.40 -5.93 6.60
CA PHE A 139 -14.71 -4.85 7.55
C PHE A 139 -16.09 -5.02 8.21
N PHE A 140 -17.06 -5.64 7.52
CA PHE A 140 -18.45 -5.71 7.95
C PHE A 140 -18.98 -7.14 8.08
N ASN A 141 -18.23 -8.12 7.59
CA ASN A 141 -18.61 -9.52 7.55
C ASN A 141 -17.48 -10.40 8.07
N LYS A 142 -17.84 -11.51 8.73
CA LYS A 142 -16.86 -12.54 9.07
C LYS A 142 -16.45 -13.25 7.78
N MET A 143 -15.21 -13.05 7.37
CA MET A 143 -14.61 -13.67 6.18
C MET A 143 -13.38 -14.48 6.58
N LYS A 144 -12.92 -15.35 5.67
CA LYS A 144 -11.72 -16.17 5.87
C LYS A 144 -10.84 -16.05 4.62
N ILE A 145 -9.54 -15.85 4.84
CA ILE A 145 -8.55 -15.90 3.77
C ILE A 145 -8.55 -17.30 3.14
N LYS A 146 -8.43 -17.37 1.81
CA LYS A 146 -8.45 -18.60 1.00
C LYS A 146 -7.09 -19.32 1.01
N TRP A 147 -6.58 -19.65 2.20
CA TRP A 147 -5.25 -20.24 2.43
C TRP A 147 -4.94 -21.51 1.61
N THR A 148 -5.95 -22.31 1.26
CA THR A 148 -5.78 -23.60 0.57
C THR A 148 -6.25 -23.58 -0.88
N ASN A 149 -6.42 -22.39 -1.47
CA ASN A 149 -6.86 -22.30 -2.87
C ASN A 149 -5.73 -22.78 -3.83
N LYS A 150 -6.10 -23.10 -5.07
CA LYS A 150 -5.17 -23.60 -6.10
C LYS A 150 -3.98 -22.66 -6.35
N ASN A 151 -4.18 -21.36 -6.15
CA ASN A 151 -3.21 -20.31 -6.44
C ASN A 151 -2.41 -19.89 -5.22
N ALA A 152 -2.72 -20.37 -4.01
CA ALA A 152 -2.07 -19.97 -2.77
C ALA A 152 -0.59 -20.36 -2.77
N ASN A 153 -0.28 -21.56 -3.25
CA ASN A 153 1.10 -22.03 -3.44
C ASN A 153 1.80 -21.34 -4.62
N GLY A 154 1.06 -20.61 -5.45
CA GLY A 154 1.57 -19.97 -6.67
C GLY A 154 2.48 -18.77 -6.42
N MET A 155 2.61 -18.27 -5.19
CA MET A 155 3.62 -17.25 -4.85
C MET A 155 5.02 -17.86 -4.63
N LEU A 156 5.10 -19.16 -4.30
CA LEU A 156 6.34 -19.87 -3.98
C LEU A 156 6.91 -20.70 -5.15
N ASN A 157 6.09 -20.95 -6.18
CA ASN A 157 6.42 -21.80 -7.34
C ASN A 157 6.55 -20.98 -8.62
#